data_AF-A0A7C3CFV6-F1
#
_entry.id   AF-A0A7C3CFV6-F1
#
_cell.length_a   1.000
_cell.length_b   1.000
_cell.length_c   1.000
_cell.angle_alpha   90.00
_cell.angle_beta   90.00
_cell.angle_gamma   90.00
#
_symmetry.space_group_name_H-M   'P 1'
#
loop_
_entity.id
_entity.type
_entity.pdbx_description
1 polymer ?
#
loop_
_entity_poly.entity_id
_entity_poly.type
_entity_poly.pdbx_seq_one_letter_code
_entity_poly.pdbx_strand_id
1 'polypeptide(L)'
;MDNEKRNIGFTSKSIVLSRKMKNKGTRIPLNSDIYPSIAQGMVLLKNRTTHQTEAQQFLDFIFSKKAKEILDKLGHDASLRNDERF
;
A
#
# COMPACT_ATOMS: atom_id res chain seq x y z
N MET A 1 -35.97 8.35 20.59
CA MET A 1 -35.54 8.24 19.18
C MET A 1 -34.03 8.21 19.19
N ASP A 2 -33.45 7.06 18.83
CA ASP A 2 -32.01 6.82 18.88
C ASP A 2 -31.25 7.69 17.87
N ASN A 3 -30.24 8.41 18.37
CA ASN A 3 -29.33 9.21 17.57
C ASN A 3 -28.06 8.36 17.32
N GLU A 4 -28.17 7.30 16.51
CA GLU A 4 -27.00 6.51 16.12
C GLU A 4 -26.10 7.34 15.21
N LYS A 5 -25.01 7.88 15.77
CA LYS A 5 -23.95 8.56 15.00
C LYS A 5 -23.33 7.57 14.02
N ARG A 6 -23.77 7.61 12.76
CA ARG A 6 -23.08 6.95 11.65
C ARG A 6 -21.83 7.73 11.30
N ASN A 7 -20.70 7.27 11.82
CA ASN A 7 -19.40 7.83 11.45
C ASN A 7 -18.96 7.28 10.09
N ILE A 8 -18.68 8.16 9.15
CA ILE A 8 -18.12 7.84 7.83
C ILE A 8 -16.76 8.52 7.74
N GLY A 9 -15.77 7.83 7.15
CA GLY A 9 -14.44 8.39 6.94
C GLY A 9 -13.73 7.71 5.78
N PHE A 10 -12.74 8.40 5.22
CA PHE A 10 -11.87 7.86 4.18
C PHE A 10 -10.67 7.15 4.83
N THR A 11 -10.29 6.00 4.27
CA THR A 11 -9.10 5.26 4.67
C THR A 11 -8.55 4.47 3.48
N SER A 12 -7.33 3.95 3.59
CA SER A 12 -6.74 3.15 2.52
C SER A 12 -7.41 1.78 2.42
N LYS A 13 -7.44 1.22 1.20
CA LYS A 13 -7.88 -0.16 0.96
C LYS A 13 -7.10 -1.16 1.81
N SER A 14 -5.81 -0.92 2.05
CA SER A 14 -4.93 -1.79 2.84
C SER A 14 -5.35 -1.91 4.31
N ILE A 15 -5.85 -0.84 4.92
CA ILE A 15 -6.40 -0.90 6.29
C ILE A 15 -7.68 -1.74 6.33
N VAL A 16 -8.57 -1.56 5.35
CA VAL A 16 -9.83 -2.32 5.29
C VAL A 16 -9.59 -3.82 5.09
N LEU A 17 -8.55 -4.19 4.33
CA LEU A 17 -8.15 -5.59 4.12
C LEU A 17 -7.41 -6.21 5.31
N SER A 18 -7.03 -5.42 6.32
CA SER A 18 -6.30 -5.92 7.48
C SER A 18 -7.13 -6.90 8.31
N ARG A 19 -6.47 -7.87 8.97
CA ARG A 19 -7.14 -8.82 9.87
C ARG A 19 -7.98 -8.14 10.94
N LYS A 20 -7.52 -6.99 11.46
CA LYS A 20 -8.20 -6.22 12.51
C LYS A 20 -9.53 -5.61 12.04
N MET A 21 -9.65 -5.36 10.73
CA MET A 21 -10.85 -4.80 10.09
C MET A 21 -11.73 -5.85 9.44
N LYS A 22 -11.33 -7.13 9.48
CA LYS A 22 -12.16 -8.24 9.03
C LYS A 22 -13.52 -8.20 9.74
N ASN A 23 -14.60 -8.19 8.97
CA ASN A 23 -15.99 -8.15 9.43
C ASN A 23 -16.39 -6.89 10.22
N LYS A 24 -15.66 -5.77 10.08
CA LYS A 24 -16.01 -4.50 10.73
C LYS A 24 -16.54 -3.47 9.74
N GLY A 25 -17.76 -3.01 9.98
CA GLY A 25 -18.40 -1.95 9.19
C GLY A 25 -18.67 -2.36 7.73
N THR A 26 -18.97 -1.36 6.91
CA THR A 26 -19.21 -1.52 5.47
C THR A 26 -18.17 -0.73 4.69
N ARG A 27 -17.69 -1.30 3.58
CA ARG A 27 -16.74 -0.65 2.67
C ARG A 27 -17.44 -0.24 1.39
N ILE A 28 -17.28 1.02 1.00
CA ILE A 28 -17.69 1.52 -0.30
C ILE A 28 -16.40 1.87 -1.07
N PRO A 29 -16.04 1.14 -2.15
CA PRO A 29 -14.90 1.52 -2.97
C PRO A 29 -15.21 2.81 -3.75
N LEU A 30 -14.21 3.69 -3.85
CA LEU A 30 -14.27 4.85 -4.74
C LEU A 30 -13.92 4.42 -6.17
N ASN A 31 -14.54 5.05 -7.16
CA ASN A 31 -14.12 4.92 -8.56
C ASN A 31 -12.70 5.50 -8.69
N SER A 32 -11.77 4.80 -9.37
CA SER A 32 -10.41 5.27 -9.59
C SER A 32 -10.31 6.52 -10.45
N ASP A 33 -11.32 6.80 -11.28
CA ASP A 33 -11.27 7.91 -12.24
C ASP A 33 -11.55 9.28 -11.61
N ILE A 34 -11.99 9.30 -10.34
CA ILE A 34 -12.37 10.54 -9.63
C ILE A 34 -11.22 11.10 -8.78
N TYR A 35 -10.06 10.44 -8.76
CA TYR A 35 -8.89 10.92 -8.03
C TYR A 35 -7.58 10.49 -8.74
N PRO A 36 -6.52 11.31 -8.67
CA PRO A 36 -5.21 10.91 -9.18
C PRO A 36 -4.67 9.68 -8.43
N SER A 37 -3.96 8.79 -9.14
CA SER A 37 -3.34 7.62 -8.51
C SER A 37 -2.46 8.03 -7.31
N ILE A 38 -2.59 7.29 -6.21
CA ILE A 38 -1.81 7.51 -4.99
C ILE A 38 -0.44 6.83 -5.17
N ALA A 39 0.49 7.53 -5.81
CA ALA A 39 1.84 7.02 -6.02
C ALA A 39 2.58 6.82 -4.69
N GLN A 40 3.23 5.66 -4.53
CA GLN A 40 4.03 5.31 -3.37
C GLN A 40 5.44 4.90 -3.82
N GLY A 41 6.45 5.29 -3.05
CA GLY A 41 7.85 5.04 -3.40
C GLY A 41 8.69 4.64 -2.18
N MET A 42 9.83 4.03 -2.46
CA MET A 42 10.85 3.65 -1.48
C MET A 42 12.20 4.21 -1.91
N VAL A 43 13.01 4.65 -0.94
CA VAL A 43 14.33 5.23 -1.21
C VAL A 43 15.40 4.59 -0.32
N LEU A 44 16.60 4.41 -0.88
CA LEU A 44 17.77 4.00 -0.12
C LEU A 44 18.46 5.23 0.49
N LEU A 45 18.73 5.20 1.79
CA LEU A 45 19.39 6.32 2.47
C LEU A 45 20.90 6.28 2.23
N LYS A 46 21.42 7.22 1.45
CA LYS A 46 22.85 7.28 1.05
C LYS A 46 23.83 7.42 2.23
N ASN A 47 23.42 8.11 3.29
CA ASN A 47 24.30 8.45 4.42
C ASN A 47 24.20 7.45 5.58
N ARG A 48 23.47 6.34 5.41
CA ARG A 48 23.34 5.29 6.42
C ARG A 48 24.08 4.04 5.93
N THR A 49 25.32 3.90 6.38
CA THR A 49 26.19 2.76 6.01
C THR A 49 25.86 1.50 6.79
N THR A 50 25.30 1.64 7.99
CA THR A 50 24.78 0.50 8.77
C THR A 50 23.64 -0.17 8.01
N HIS A 51 23.76 -1.48 7.77
CA HIS A 51 22.80 -2.30 7.02
C HIS A 51 22.58 -1.89 5.56
N GLN A 52 23.54 -1.24 4.92
CA GLN A 52 23.40 -0.79 3.53
C GLN A 52 23.10 -1.96 2.57
N THR A 53 23.79 -3.10 2.75
CA THR A 53 23.58 -4.30 1.94
C THR A 53 22.18 -4.87 2.14
N GLU A 54 21.72 -5.00 3.38
CA GLU A 54 20.41 -5.54 3.72
C GLU A 54 19.29 -4.59 3.27
N ALA A 55 19.51 -3.28 3.33
CA ALA A 55 18.58 -2.29 2.80
C ALA A 55 18.42 -2.42 1.29
N GLN A 56 19.53 -2.64 0.56
CA GLN A 56 19.49 -2.88 -0.88
C GLN A 56 18.78 -4.20 -1.20
N GLN A 57 19.12 -5.29 -0.50
CA GLN A 57 18.45 -6.59 -0.67
C GLN A 57 16.95 -6.50 -0.39
N PHE A 58 16.54 -5.72 0.62
CA PHE A 58 15.13 -5.49 0.92
C PHE A 58 14.44 -4.70 -0.19
N LEU A 59 15.07 -3.63 -0.69
CA LEU A 59 14.56 -2.86 -1.82
C LEU A 59 14.37 -3.77 -3.04
N ASP A 60 15.37 -4.57 -3.39
CA ASP A 60 15.32 -5.52 -4.49
C ASP A 60 14.21 -6.56 -4.30
N PHE A 61 14.05 -7.09 -3.08
CA PHE A 61 12.97 -8.00 -2.75
C PHE A 61 11.60 -7.38 -2.96
N ILE A 62 11.37 -6.13 -2.53
CA ILE A 62 10.08 -5.44 -2.71
C ILE A 62 9.67 -5.37 -4.19
N PHE A 63 10.65 -5.27 -5.10
CA PHE A 63 10.39 -5.26 -6.54
C PHE A 63 10.34 -6.64 -7.20
N SER A 64 10.63 -7.71 -6.45
CA SER A 64 10.50 -9.08 -6.94
C SER A 64 9.04 -9.46 -7.22
N LYS A 65 8.84 -10.46 -8.08
CA LYS A 65 7.51 -11.03 -8.35
C LYS A 65 6.77 -11.43 -7.06
N LYS A 66 7.50 -12.03 -6.11
CA LYS A 66 6.92 -12.51 -4.85
C LYS A 66 6.37 -11.37 -4.01
N ALA A 67 7.09 -10.26 -3.90
CA ALA A 67 6.63 -9.11 -3.14
C ALA A 67 5.47 -8.40 -3.82
N LYS A 68 5.47 -8.27 -5.15
CA LYS A 68 4.34 -7.74 -5.92
C LYS A 68 3.04 -8.51 -5.62
N GLU A 69 3.10 -9.85 -5.65
CA GLU A 69 1.96 -10.70 -5.28
C GLU A 69 1.46 -10.48 -3.85
N ILE A 70 2.35 -10.15 -2.90
CA ILE A 70 1.97 -9.84 -1.51
C ILE A 70 1.31 -8.46 -1.44
N LEU A 71 1.90 -7.45 -2.10
CA LEU A 71 1.40 -6.08 -2.13
C LEU A 71 0.01 -5.99 -2.78
N ASP A 72 -0.21 -6.71 -3.88
CA ASP A 72 -1.50 -6.77 -4.57
C ASP A 72 -2.60 -7.35 -3.66
N LYS A 73 -2.28 -8.41 -2.90
CA LYS A 73 -3.20 -8.99 -1.89
C LYS A 73 -3.52 -8.03 -0.76
N LEU A 74 -2.61 -7.11 -0.43
CA LEU A 74 -2.79 -6.08 0.57
C LEU A 74 -3.44 -4.81 0.01
N GLY A 75 -3.80 -4.79 -1.27
CA GLY A 75 -4.54 -3.70 -1.89
C GLY A 75 -3.68 -2.54 -2.38
N HIS A 76 -2.38 -2.76 -2.57
CA HIS A 76 -1.52 -1.90 -3.38
C HIS A 76 -1.61 -2.33 -4.85
N ASP A 77 -1.25 -1.42 -5.75
CA ASP A 77 -1.06 -1.73 -7.16
C ASP A 77 0.44 -1.64 -7.44
N ALA A 78 1.07 -2.81 -7.60
CA ALA A 78 2.51 -2.89 -7.86
C ALA A 78 2.85 -2.93 -9.37
N SER A 79 1.90 -2.57 -10.25
CA SER A 79 2.09 -2.54 -11.71
C SER A 79 3.12 -1.50 -12.19
N LEU A 80 3.46 -0.50 -11.36
CA LEU A 80 4.40 0.57 -11.70
C LEU A 80 5.87 0.18 -11.44
N ARG A 81 6.37 -0.80 -12.18
CA ARG A 81 7.81 -0.87 -12.54
C ARG A 81 7.95 -1.54 -13.89
N ASN A 82 7.60 -0.79 -14.94
CA ASN A 82 8.15 -1.02 -16.26
C ASN A 82 9.52 -0.36 -16.28
N ASP A 83 10.54 -1.20 -16.39
CA ASP A 83 11.88 -0.95 -16.89
C ASP A 83 12.17 0.47 -17.39
N GLU A 84 12.45 1.42 -16.48
CA GLU A 84 13.38 2.51 -16.74
C GLU A 84 14.18 2.77 -15.46
N ARG A 85 15.49 2.67 -15.63
CA ARG A 85 16.52 2.82 -14.62
C ARG A 85 16.46 4.25 -14.07
N PHE A 86 16.41 4.37 -12.76
CA PHE A 86 17.02 5.50 -12.06
C PHE A 86 18.42 5.07 -11.62
#